data_AF-A0A420BES8-F1
#
_entry.id   AF-A0A420BES8-F1
#
_cell.length_a   1.000
_cell.length_b   1.000
_cell.length_c   1.000
_cell.angle_alpha   90.00
_cell.angle_beta   90.00
_cell.angle_gamma   90.00
#
_symmetry.space_group_name_H-M   'P 1'
#
loop_
_entity.id
_entity.type
_entity.pdbx_description
1 polymer ?
#
loop_
_entity_poly.entity_id
_entity_poly.type
_entity_poly.pdbx_seq_one_letter_code
_entity_poly.pdbx_strand_id
1 'polypeptide(L)' 'MKKALGIMLILIGFALVVILKIGISKETAWMFEYGNWPLIILALALLVPGLILYNKNR' A
#
# COMPACT_ATOMS: atom_id res chain seq x y z
N MET A 1 -7.16 15.56 12.14
CA MET A 1 -7.27 15.35 10.67
C MET A 1 -6.02 14.74 10.05
N LYS A 2 -4.83 15.36 10.14
CA LYS A 2 -3.58 14.83 9.53
C LYS A 2 -3.16 13.44 10.04
N LYS A 3 -3.41 13.16 11.33
CA LYS A 3 -3.17 11.84 11.94
C LYS A 3 -4.10 10.75 11.39
N ALA A 4 -5.39 11.06 11.22
CA ALA A 4 -6.35 10.15 10.63
C ALA A 4 -6.01 9.83 9.17
N LEU A 5 -5.57 10.83 8.39
CA LEU A 5 -5.05 10.63 7.03
C LEU A 5 -3.82 9.71 7.01
N GLY A 6 -2.88 9.90 7.93
CA GLY A 6 -1.72 9.01 8.07
C GLY A 6 -2.13 7.56 8.35
N ILE A 7 -3.09 7.35 9.26
CA ILE A 7 -3.62 6.01 9.57
C ILE A 7 -4.34 5.39 8.37
N MET A 8 -5.15 6.17 7.64
CA MET A 8 -5.83 5.69 6.42
C MET A 8 -4.82 5.26 5.36
N LEU A 9 -3.78 6.06 5.10
CA LEU A 9 -2.72 5.72 4.16
C LEU A 9 -1.97 4.45 4.55
N ILE A 10 -1.67 4.28 5.84
CA ILE A 10 -1.02 3.07 6.36
C ILE A 10 -1.92 1.85 6.16
N LEU A 11 -3.22 1.94 6.45
CA LEU A 11 -4.16 0.82 6.27
C LEU A 11 -4.30 0.40 4.80
N ILE A 12 -4.43 1.37 3.88
CA ILE A 12 -4.53 1.09 2.45
C ILE A 12 -3.22 0.47 1.93
N GLY A 13 -2.07 1.05 2.29
CA GLY A 13 -0.77 0.52 1.90
C GLY A 13 -0.52 -0.88 2.47
N PHE A 14 -0.95 -1.15 3.70
CA PHE A 14 -0.86 -2.48 4.31
C PHE A 14 -1.72 -3.52 3.58
N ALA A 15 -2.95 -3.15 3.18
CA ALA A 15 -3.81 -4.04 2.40
C ALA A 15 -3.14 -4.45 1.06
N LEU A 16 -2.46 -3.52 0.39
CA LEU A 16 -1.71 -3.82 -0.84
C LEU A 16 -0.54 -4.79 -0.59
N VAL A 17 0.17 -4.66 0.53
CA VAL A 17 1.22 -5.61 0.92
C VAL A 17 0.64 -7.00 1.20
N VAL A 18 -0.55 -7.08 1.80
CA VAL A 18 -1.24 -8.36 2.02
C VAL A 18 -1.58 -9.04 0.69
N ILE A 19 -2.09 -8.28 -0.29
CA ILE A 19 -2.37 -8.80 -1.64
C ILE A 19 -1.09 -9.34 -2.29
N LEU A 20 0.03 -8.62 -2.17
CA LEU A 20 1.34 -9.09 -2.64
C LEU A 20 1.78 -10.40 -1.98
N LYS A 21 1.54 -10.54 -0.67
CA LYS A 21 1.95 -11.71 0.12
C LYS A 21 1.13 -12.96 -0.25
N ILE A 22 -0.18 -12.80 -0.42
CA ILE A 22 -1.10 -13.90 -0.78
C ILE A 22 -0.88 -14.36 -2.22
N GLY A 23 -0.38 -13.46 -3.07
CA GLY A 23 -0.19 -13.72 -4.49
C GLY A 23 -1.42 -13.31 -5.30
N ILE A 24 -1.16 -12.95 -6.55
CA ILE A 24 -2.18 -12.44 -7.47
C ILE A 24 -2.98 -13.64 -8.02
N SER A 25 -4.30 -13.52 -8.00
CA SER A 25 -5.19 -14.52 -8.59
C SER A 25 -5.07 -14.54 -10.12
N LYS A 26 -5.35 -15.68 -10.77
CA LYS A 26 -5.37 -15.76 -12.24
C LYS A 26 -6.36 -14.76 -12.87
N GLU A 27 -7.46 -14.45 -12.20
CA GLU A 27 -8.49 -13.54 -12.68
C GLU A 27 -8.06 -12.07 -12.64
N THR A 28 -7.13 -11.73 -11.75
CA THR A 28 -6.58 -10.37 -11.60
C THR A 28 -5.17 -10.23 -12.15
N ALA A 29 -4.60 -11.32 -12.70
CA ALA A 29 -3.24 -11.35 -13.24
C ALA A 29 -2.99 -10.33 -14.36
N TRP A 30 -4.01 -10.03 -15.16
CA TRP A 30 -3.94 -9.03 -16.23
C TRP A 30 -3.70 -7.60 -15.70
N MET A 31 -4.06 -7.31 -14.44
CA MET A 31 -3.77 -6.00 -13.82
C MET A 31 -2.29 -5.86 -13.42
N PHE A 32 -1.54 -6.96 -13.48
CA PHE A 32 -0.17 -7.06 -13.00
C PHE A 32 0.74 -7.69 -14.06
N GLU A 33 0.52 -7.35 -15.34
CA GLU A 33 1.34 -7.81 -16.47
C GLU A 33 2.83 -7.49 -16.29
N TYR A 34 3.15 -6.38 -15.61
CA TYR A 34 4.52 -6.01 -15.22
C TYR A 34 5.02 -6.73 -13.94
N GLY A 35 4.33 -7.79 -13.52
CA GLY A 35 4.57 -8.53 -12.30
C GLY A 35 4.16 -7.77 -11.04
N ASN A 36 4.85 -8.05 -9.94
CA ASN A 36 4.55 -7.51 -8.61
C ASN A 36 5.03 -6.06 -8.40
N TRP A 37 5.88 -5.54 -9.29
CA TRP A 37 6.53 -4.23 -9.14
C TRP A 37 5.57 -3.05 -8.99
N PRO A 38 4.51 -2.91 -9.84
CA PRO A 38 3.56 -1.80 -9.70
C PRO A 38 2.88 -1.79 -8.31
N LEU A 39 2.52 -2.97 -7.82
CA LEU A 39 1.90 -3.17 -6.51
C LEU A 39 2.85 -2.78 -5.37
N ILE A 40 4.12 -3.15 -5.47
CA ILE A 40 5.17 -2.81 -4.49
C ILE A 40 5.38 -1.30 -4.43
N ILE A 41 5.48 -0.66 -5.60
CA ILE A 41 5.67 0.79 -5.71
C ILE A 41 4.48 1.53 -5.10
N LEU A 42 3.25 1.13 -5.43
CA LEU A 42 2.03 1.70 -4.85
C LEU A 42 1.96 1.52 -3.33
N ALA A 43 2.27 0.32 -2.83
CA ALA A 43 2.29 0.06 -1.40
C ALA A 43 3.29 0.97 -0.66
N LEU A 44 4.50 1.12 -1.19
CA LEU A 44 5.52 2.02 -0.62
C LEU A 44 5.10 3.49 -0.71
N ALA A 45 4.55 3.93 -1.83
CA ALA A 45 4.08 5.29 -2.04
C ALA A 45 2.95 5.69 -1.08
N LEU A 46 2.21 4.73 -0.51
CA LEU A 46 1.17 4.97 0.48
C LEU A 46 1.68 4.80 1.92
N LEU A 47 2.44 3.73 2.19
CA LEU A 47 2.97 3.45 3.52
C LEU A 47 3.97 4.52 3.99
N VAL A 48 4.90 4.94 3.13
CA VAL A 48 5.97 5.86 3.52
C VAL A 48 5.40 7.24 3.91
N PRO A 49 4.56 7.92 3.10
CA PRO A 49 3.94 9.17 3.52
C PRO A 49 2.99 8.99 4.70
N GLY A 50 2.24 7.87 4.76
CA GLY A 50 1.36 7.55 5.87
C GLY A 50 2.10 7.46 7.20
N LEU A 51 3.24 6.76 7.23
CA LEU A 51 4.12 6.64 8.39
C LEU A 51 4.76 7.98 8.77
N ILE A 52 5.24 8.76 7.80
CA ILE A 52 5.80 10.11 8.04
C ILE A 52 4.73 11.02 8.67
N LEU A 53 3.52 11.07 8.09
CA LEU A 53 2.40 11.86 8.60
C LEU A 53 1.96 11.41 10.00
N TYR A 54 1.91 10.10 10.24
CA TYR A 54 1.55 9.57 11.55
C TYR A 54 2.60 9.91 12.61
N ASN A 55 3.89 9.77 12.28
CA ASN A 55 4.98 9.99 13.23
C ASN A 55 5.19 11.47 13.55
N LYS A 56 5.04 12.36 12.55
CA LYS A 56 5.14 13.82 12.74
C LYS A 56 4.01 14.41 13.59
N ASN A 57 2.91 13.67 13.74
CA ASN A 57 1.73 14.02 14.52
C ASN A 57 1.54 13.12 15.77
N ARG A 58 2.59 12.41 16.21
CA ARG A 58 2.65 11.86 17.57
C ARG A 58 2.86 12.98 18.57
#